data_AF-A0A7Z7FQV4-F1
#
_entry.id   AF-A0A7Z7FQV4-F1
#
_cell.length_a   1.000
_cell.length_b   1.000
_cell.length_c   1.000
_cell.angle_alpha   90.00
_cell.angle_beta   90.00
_cell.angle_gamma   90.00
#
_symmetry.space_group_name_H-M   'P 1'
#
loop_
_entity.id
_entity.type
_entity.pdbx_description
1 polymer ?
#
loop_
_entity_poly.entity_id
_entity_poly.type
_entity_poly.pdbx_seq_one_letter_code
_entity_poly.pdbx_strand_id
1 'polypeptide(L)'
;MTIETRTSDLPVCQSNAIVDDGLLIRIGIPHRGGKPAFHAFNEDYAAMVSAAAFWNGKTGRFTIPDATDLSEIDFALDSAGFAAMMQFQAKGRQAGIAGVYPWTMEQYVELASLSGASRVALRISANVTADFGNVTDSAGLGVARC
;
A
#
# COMPACT_ATOMS: atom_id res chain seq x y z
N MET A 1 12.42 4.66 -42.97
CA MET A 1 11.44 4.95 -41.91
C MET A 1 12.25 5.20 -40.65
N THR A 2 12.46 6.47 -40.31
CA THR A 2 13.37 6.88 -39.23
C THR A 2 12.52 7.13 -38.01
N ILE A 3 12.75 6.38 -36.93
CA ILE A 3 12.02 6.56 -35.67
C ILE A 3 12.76 7.65 -34.88
N GLU A 4 12.17 8.85 -34.83
CA GLU A 4 12.61 9.89 -33.91
C GLU A 4 12.14 9.54 -32.49
N THR A 5 13.09 9.35 -31.57
CA THR A 5 12.79 9.13 -30.15
C THR A 5 12.71 10.49 -29.46
N ARG A 6 11.48 11.01 -29.23
CA ARG A 6 11.28 12.17 -28.37
C ARG A 6 11.45 11.74 -26.91
N THR A 7 12.55 12.15 -26.30
CA THR A 7 12.85 11.93 -24.87
C THR A 7 12.24 12.98 -23.94
N SER A 8 11.47 13.94 -24.45
CA SER A 8 11.04 15.13 -23.72
C SER A 8 9.78 14.99 -22.86
N ASP A 9 9.07 13.85 -22.92
CA ASP A 9 7.75 13.71 -22.29
C ASP A 9 7.74 12.72 -21.10
N LEU A 10 8.91 12.23 -20.68
CA LEU A 10 9.01 11.37 -19.49
C LEU A 10 9.08 12.23 -18.23
N PRO A 11 8.30 11.91 -17.17
CA PRO A 11 8.34 12.64 -15.92
C PRO A 11 9.75 12.61 -15.33
N VAL A 12 10.42 13.77 -15.38
CA VAL A 12 11.74 13.99 -14.81
C VAL A 12 11.59 14.08 -13.29
N CYS A 13 12.52 13.49 -12.54
CA CYS A 13 12.52 13.38 -11.06
C CYS A 13 11.65 12.26 -10.45
N GLN A 14 11.26 11.24 -11.21
CA GLN A 14 10.79 10.01 -10.57
C GLN A 14 11.95 9.32 -9.86
N SER A 15 11.87 9.18 -8.54
CA SER A 15 12.69 8.19 -7.85
C SER A 15 12.17 6.83 -8.29
N ASN A 16 12.92 6.12 -9.13
CA ASN A 16 12.65 4.71 -9.42
C ASN A 16 12.51 3.94 -8.10
N ALA A 17 11.79 2.82 -8.14
CA ALA A 17 11.79 1.88 -7.03
C ALA A 17 13.25 1.55 -6.68
N ILE A 18 13.66 1.79 -5.43
CA ILE A 18 15.02 1.49 -4.98
C ILE A 18 15.20 -0.03 -5.13
N VAL A 19 15.96 -0.51 -6.09
CA VAL A 19 16.24 -1.95 -6.19
C VAL A 19 17.58 -2.13 -5.49
N ASP A 20 17.53 -2.47 -4.20
CA ASP A 20 18.72 -2.91 -3.51
C ASP A 20 19.08 -4.30 -4.07
N ASP A 21 20.37 -4.58 -4.25
CA ASP A 21 20.83 -5.85 -4.85
C ASP A 21 20.63 -7.04 -3.90
N GLY A 22 20.32 -6.77 -2.62
CA GLY A 22 20.02 -7.74 -1.58
C GLY A 22 18.55 -8.16 -1.46
N LEU A 23 18.31 -9.38 -0.98
CA LEU A 23 16.98 -9.82 -0.56
C LEU A 23 16.55 -9.05 0.70
N LEU A 24 15.50 -8.25 0.59
CA LEU A 24 14.92 -7.52 1.72
C LEU A 24 13.57 -8.11 2.14
N ILE A 25 13.52 -8.64 3.36
CA ILE A 25 12.29 -9.12 4.00
C ILE A 25 11.73 -7.99 4.86
N ARG A 26 10.43 -7.71 4.72
CA ARG A 26 9.72 -6.70 5.52
C ARG A 26 8.70 -7.36 6.44
N ILE A 27 8.60 -6.86 7.67
CA ILE A 27 7.61 -7.34 8.63
C ILE A 27 6.26 -6.68 8.35
N GLY A 28 5.21 -7.48 8.23
CA GLY A 28 3.84 -6.99 8.03
C GLY A 28 3.29 -6.34 9.29
N ILE A 29 2.97 -5.05 9.22
CA ILE A 29 2.41 -4.27 10.31
C ILE A 29 0.95 -3.89 9.98
N PRO A 30 -0.05 -4.54 10.62
CA PRO A 30 -1.47 -4.31 10.32
C PRO A 30 -2.05 -3.07 11.01
N HIS A 31 -1.32 -2.49 11.96
CA HIS A 31 -1.76 -1.37 12.79
C HIS A 31 -0.67 -0.31 12.89
N ARG A 32 -1.06 0.97 12.98
CA ARG A 32 -0.13 2.11 12.97
C ARG A 32 0.74 2.26 14.24
N GLY A 33 0.80 1.23 15.08
CA GLY A 33 1.48 1.22 16.37
C GLY A 33 1.31 -0.11 17.12
N GLY A 34 1.71 -0.14 18.39
CA GLY A 34 1.64 -1.33 19.25
C GLY A 34 2.87 -2.22 19.14
N LYS A 35 2.81 -3.42 19.75
CA LYS A 35 3.97 -4.31 19.90
C LYS A 35 4.73 -4.61 18.60
N PRO A 36 4.08 -4.85 17.44
CA PRO A 36 4.80 -5.11 16.19
C PRO A 36 5.59 -3.92 15.68
N ALA A 37 5.03 -2.70 15.76
CA ALA A 37 5.72 -1.48 15.37
C ALA A 37 6.88 -1.16 16.31
N PHE A 38 6.64 -1.27 17.62
CA PHE A 38 7.67 -1.06 18.64
C PHE A 38 8.84 -2.05 18.51
N HIS A 39 8.55 -3.31 18.22
CA HIS A 39 9.60 -4.32 18.02
C HIS A 39 10.39 -4.06 16.73
N ALA A 40 9.72 -3.72 15.63
CA ALA A 40 10.40 -3.36 14.38
C ALA A 40 11.33 -2.15 14.57
N PHE A 41 10.91 -1.16 15.37
CA PHE A 41 11.75 -0.02 15.73
C PHE A 41 12.97 -0.41 16.56
N ASN A 42 12.80 -1.18 17.64
CA ASN A 42 13.93 -1.55 18.49
C ASN A 42 14.98 -2.43 17.80
N GLU A 43 14.55 -3.27 16.86
CA GLU A 43 15.43 -4.20 16.14
C GLU A 43 15.86 -3.67 14.77
N ASP A 44 15.50 -2.43 14.42
CA ASP A 44 15.80 -1.79 13.13
C ASP A 44 15.36 -2.62 11.91
N TYR A 45 14.15 -3.19 11.99
CA TYR A 45 13.58 -4.00 10.91
C TYR A 45 12.78 -3.15 9.92
N ALA A 46 13.03 -3.38 8.63
CA ALA A 46 12.19 -2.84 7.57
C ALA A 46 10.75 -3.39 7.68
N ALA A 47 9.76 -2.53 7.48
CA ALA A 47 8.35 -2.85 7.67
C ALA A 47 7.53 -2.71 6.39
N MET A 48 6.43 -3.44 6.32
CA MET A 48 5.36 -3.25 5.33
C MET A 48 4.07 -2.93 6.09
N VAL A 49 3.63 -1.68 5.99
CA VAL A 49 2.51 -1.15 6.77
C VAL A 49 1.26 -1.09 5.91
N SER A 50 0.16 -1.63 6.42
CA SER A 50 -1.13 -1.62 5.72
C SER A 50 -1.75 -0.23 5.71
N ALA A 51 -2.24 0.26 4.56
CA ALA A 51 -2.99 1.52 4.48
C ALA A 51 -4.25 1.52 5.36
N ALA A 52 -4.88 0.35 5.56
CA ALA A 52 -6.02 0.20 6.46
C ALA A 52 -5.67 0.57 7.92
N ALA A 53 -4.39 0.51 8.31
CA ALA A 53 -3.93 0.92 9.63
C ALA A 53 -4.16 2.41 9.91
N PHE A 54 -4.22 3.23 8.86
CA PHE A 54 -4.44 4.67 8.96
C PHE A 54 -5.89 5.07 8.66
N TRP A 55 -6.73 4.15 8.18
CA TRP A 55 -8.09 4.48 7.73
C TRP A 55 -9.05 4.67 8.91
N ASN A 56 -9.68 5.84 8.97
CA ASN A 56 -10.79 6.10 9.88
C ASN A 56 -12.13 5.99 9.14
N GLY A 57 -12.78 4.83 9.30
CA GLY A 57 -14.07 4.54 8.66
C GLY A 57 -15.23 5.41 9.14
N LYS A 58 -15.13 6.10 10.27
CA LYS A 58 -16.18 7.02 10.76
C LYS A 58 -16.13 8.36 10.04
N THR A 59 -14.92 8.85 9.75
CA THR A 59 -14.70 10.14 9.09
C THR A 59 -14.50 10.00 7.58
N GLY A 60 -14.29 8.77 7.09
CA GLY A 60 -13.97 8.50 5.69
C GLY A 60 -12.65 9.12 5.25
N ARG A 61 -11.66 9.17 6.15
CA ARG A 61 -10.36 9.82 5.92
C ARG A 61 -9.23 9.00 6.53
N PHE A 62 -8.04 9.14 5.98
CA PHE A 62 -6.84 8.66 6.64
C PHE A 62 -6.46 9.57 7.81
N THR A 63 -5.80 9.00 8.82
CA THR A 63 -5.30 9.72 9.99
C THR A 63 -3.89 9.24 10.30
N ILE A 64 -2.92 10.10 10.01
CA ILE A 64 -1.52 9.93 10.38
C ILE A 64 -1.34 10.55 11.78
N PRO A 65 -0.83 9.80 12.76
CA PRO A 65 -0.55 10.36 14.07
C PRO A 65 0.67 11.30 14.02
N ASP A 66 0.69 12.31 14.90
CA ASP A 66 1.81 13.27 14.99
C ASP A 66 3.14 12.59 15.37
N ALA A 67 3.08 11.46 16.08
CA ALA A 67 4.22 10.63 16.42
C ALA A 67 3.85 9.14 16.40
N THR A 68 4.74 8.31 15.84
CA THR A 68 4.64 6.85 15.83
C THR A 68 6.03 6.24 15.63
N ASP A 69 6.30 5.07 16.20
CA ASP A 69 7.54 4.33 15.94
C ASP A 69 7.76 4.07 14.43
N LEU A 70 6.67 4.07 13.64
CA LEU A 70 6.73 3.91 12.19
C LEU A 70 7.42 5.06 11.45
N SER A 71 7.43 6.28 12.00
CA SER A 71 8.10 7.42 11.35
C SER A 71 9.62 7.36 11.45
N GLU A 72 10.14 6.46 12.28
CA GLU A 72 11.57 6.31 12.56
C GLU A 72 12.19 5.06 11.88
N ILE A 73 11.41 4.32 11.08
CA ILE A 73 11.87 3.07 10.42
C ILE A 73 11.66 3.12 8.90
N ASP A 74 12.45 2.32 8.16
CA ASP A 74 12.18 2.08 6.74
C ASP A 74 10.89 1.28 6.58
N PHE A 75 9.82 1.93 6.12
CA PHE A 75 8.57 1.23 5.82
C PHE A 75 8.05 1.46 4.40
N ALA A 76 7.54 0.36 3.85
CA ALA A 76 6.74 0.36 2.63
C ALA A 76 5.26 0.41 2.98
N LEU A 77 4.48 1.25 2.30
CA LEU A 77 3.03 1.30 2.42
C LEU A 77 2.38 0.28 1.49
N ASP A 78 1.67 -0.70 2.04
CA ASP A 78 0.84 -1.67 1.32
C ASP A 78 -0.61 -1.16 1.20
N SER A 79 -1.27 -1.44 0.08
CA SER A 79 -2.64 -1.00 -0.14
C SER A 79 -3.70 -1.66 0.72
N ALA A 80 -3.36 -2.62 1.57
CA ALA A 80 -4.32 -3.34 2.41
C ALA A 80 -5.30 -4.23 1.64
N GLY A 81 -4.86 -4.87 0.55
CA GLY A 81 -5.72 -5.70 -0.29
C GLY A 81 -6.50 -6.78 0.47
N PHE A 82 -5.84 -7.44 1.44
CA PHE A 82 -6.50 -8.42 2.31
C PHE A 82 -7.62 -7.78 3.15
N ALA A 83 -7.35 -6.66 3.82
CA ALA A 83 -8.32 -5.97 4.66
C ALA A 83 -9.50 -5.42 3.83
N ALA A 84 -9.23 -4.95 2.62
CA ALA A 84 -10.26 -4.49 1.69
C ALA A 84 -11.15 -5.65 1.21
N MET A 85 -10.56 -6.81 0.88
CA MET A 85 -11.30 -8.00 0.50
C MET A 85 -12.23 -8.49 1.63
N MET A 86 -11.70 -8.58 2.85
CA MET A 86 -12.50 -8.98 4.02
C MET A 86 -13.67 -8.01 4.27
N GLN A 87 -13.44 -6.71 4.08
CA GLN A 87 -14.51 -5.71 4.20
C GLN A 87 -15.53 -5.81 3.07
N PHE A 88 -15.09 -6.06 1.84
CA PHE A 88 -15.99 -6.27 0.71
C PHE A 88 -16.88 -7.50 0.91
N GLN A 89 -16.32 -8.61 1.40
CA GLN A 89 -17.10 -9.81 1.74
C GLN A 89 -18.14 -9.52 2.84
N ALA A 90 -17.78 -8.75 3.86
CA ALA A 90 -18.66 -8.47 4.99
C ALA A 90 -19.73 -7.41 4.70
N LYS A 91 -19.43 -6.40 3.88
CA LYS A 91 -20.26 -5.20 3.69
C LYS A 91 -20.71 -4.98 2.26
N GLY A 92 -20.25 -5.79 1.31
CA GLY A 92 -20.48 -5.61 -0.11
C GLY A 92 -19.67 -4.45 -0.69
N ARG A 93 -20.20 -3.85 -1.76
CA ARG A 93 -19.53 -2.80 -2.52
C ARG A 93 -19.21 -1.58 -1.65
N GLN A 94 -17.95 -1.15 -1.68
CA GLN A 94 -17.44 0.03 -1.00
C GLN A 94 -17.47 1.26 -1.92
N ALA A 95 -17.30 2.46 -1.36
CA ALA A 95 -17.38 3.72 -2.10
C ALA A 95 -16.09 4.05 -2.90
N GLY A 96 -14.98 3.41 -2.58
CA GLY A 96 -13.66 3.75 -3.08
C GLY A 96 -13.22 2.91 -4.28
N ILE A 97 -11.91 2.70 -4.37
CA ILE A 97 -11.25 2.06 -5.53
C ILE A 97 -11.93 0.74 -5.90
N ALA A 98 -12.33 0.62 -7.17
CA ALA A 98 -12.98 -0.56 -7.77
C ALA A 98 -14.26 -1.05 -7.06
N GLY A 99 -14.81 -0.28 -6.13
CA GLY A 99 -15.91 -0.73 -5.27
C GLY A 99 -15.50 -1.77 -4.21
N VAL A 100 -14.19 -1.96 -3.96
CA VAL A 100 -13.64 -2.92 -2.99
C VAL A 100 -13.02 -2.17 -1.81
N TYR A 101 -12.31 -1.09 -2.07
CA TYR A 101 -11.68 -0.28 -1.04
C TYR A 101 -12.64 0.78 -0.47
N PRO A 102 -12.53 1.11 0.82
CA PRO A 102 -13.36 2.16 1.41
C PRO A 102 -12.85 3.59 1.13
N TRP A 103 -11.64 3.74 0.58
CA TRP A 103 -11.02 5.02 0.21
C TRP A 103 -10.85 5.17 -1.30
N THR A 104 -10.79 6.41 -1.78
CA THR A 104 -10.52 6.71 -3.19
C THR A 104 -9.03 6.64 -3.52
N MET A 105 -8.69 6.70 -4.81
CA MET A 105 -7.30 6.74 -5.25
C MET A 105 -6.59 8.01 -4.76
N GLU A 106 -7.28 9.14 -4.80
CA GLU A 106 -6.77 10.44 -4.36
C GLU A 106 -6.39 10.40 -2.88
N GLN A 107 -7.28 9.84 -2.04
CA GLN A 107 -7.00 9.66 -0.61
C GLN A 107 -5.80 8.74 -0.36
N TYR A 108 -5.65 7.68 -1.17
CA TYR A 108 -4.52 6.77 -1.06
C TYR A 108 -3.20 7.45 -1.44
N VAL A 109 -3.19 8.22 -2.53
CA VAL A 109 -2.01 8.98 -2.97
C VAL A 109 -1.66 10.08 -1.96
N GLU A 110 -2.66 10.74 -1.37
CA GLU A 110 -2.47 11.70 -0.28
C GLU A 110 -1.80 11.03 0.94
N LEU A 111 -2.31 9.88 1.38
CA LEU A 111 -1.68 9.09 2.45
C LEU A 111 -0.23 8.73 2.09
N ALA A 112 -0.01 8.19 0.90
CA ALA A 112 1.32 7.79 0.44
C ALA A 112 2.31 8.97 0.50
N SER A 113 1.87 10.15 0.06
CA SER A 113 2.70 11.36 0.03
C SER A 113 3.02 11.91 1.42
N LEU A 114 2.12 11.74 2.39
CA LEU A 114 2.25 12.31 3.73
C LEU A 114 2.77 11.32 4.79
N SER A 115 2.74 10.02 4.50
CA SER A 115 3.05 8.97 5.48
C SER A 115 4.54 8.87 5.85
N GLY A 116 5.44 9.38 5.02
CA GLY A 116 6.88 9.16 5.15
C GLY A 116 7.34 7.78 4.66
N ALA A 117 6.47 7.01 4.00
CA ALA A 117 6.84 5.72 3.43
C ALA A 117 7.95 5.86 2.38
N SER A 118 8.97 5.02 2.48
CA SER A 118 10.05 4.96 1.48
C SER A 118 9.59 4.33 0.16
N ARG A 119 8.52 3.52 0.23
CA ARG A 119 7.97 2.75 -0.90
C ARG A 119 6.46 2.66 -0.79
N VAL A 120 5.80 2.55 -1.93
CA VAL A 120 4.35 2.36 -2.02
C VAL A 120 4.05 1.16 -2.91
N ALA A 121 3.25 0.23 -2.41
CA ALA A 121 2.79 -0.95 -3.14
C ALA A 121 1.26 -0.94 -3.22
N LEU A 122 0.73 -0.61 -4.40
CA LEU A 122 -0.70 -0.64 -4.66
C LEU A 122 -1.12 -1.95 -5.34
N ARG A 123 -1.89 -2.79 -4.64
CA ARG A 123 -2.50 -4.00 -5.20
C ARG A 123 -3.94 -3.71 -5.61
N ILE A 124 -4.18 -3.57 -6.91
CA ILE A 124 -5.54 -3.56 -7.48
C ILE A 124 -5.82 -4.93 -8.08
N SER A 125 -5.84 -5.99 -7.26
CA SER A 125 -6.29 -7.31 -7.71
C SER A 125 -7.81 -7.40 -7.55
N ALA A 126 -8.55 -6.97 -8.56
CA ALA A 126 -9.96 -7.32 -8.70
C ALA A 126 -10.10 -8.55 -9.60
N ASN A 127 -9.48 -9.69 -9.22
CA ASN A 127 -10.00 -10.99 -9.66
C ASN A 127 -11.01 -11.42 -8.60
N VAL A 128 -12.23 -10.90 -8.70
CA VAL A 128 -13.39 -11.53 -8.07
C VAL A 128 -13.70 -12.78 -8.91
N THR A 129 -12.96 -13.85 -8.66
CA THR A 129 -13.47 -15.19 -8.98
C THR A 129 -14.29 -15.59 -7.76
N ALA A 130 -15.57 -15.22 -7.76
CA ALA A 130 -16.55 -15.81 -6.87
C ALA A 130 -16.73 -17.27 -7.32
N ASP A 131 -15.84 -18.15 -6.87
CA ASP A 131 -16.12 -19.58 -6.86
C ASP A 131 -16.18 -20.02 -5.39
N PHE A 132 -17.31 -20.65 -5.06
CA PHE A 132 -17.67 -21.00 -3.70
C PHE A 132 -16.65 -22.01 -3.14
N GLY A 133 -15.96 -21.65 -2.06
CA GLY A 133 -15.41 -22.66 -1.14
C GLY A 133 -13.91 -22.66 -0.86
N ASN A 134 -13.07 -21.79 -1.45
CA ASN A 134 -11.67 -21.69 -1.03
C ASN A 134 -11.09 -20.29 -1.30
N VAL A 135 -10.64 -19.61 -0.24
CA VAL A 135 -9.96 -18.32 -0.32
C VAL A 135 -8.46 -18.58 -0.43
N THR A 136 -7.89 -18.43 -1.63
CA THR A 136 -6.44 -18.38 -1.82
C THR A 136 -6.04 -17.06 -2.50
N ASP A 137 -5.22 -16.27 -1.80
CA ASP A 137 -4.53 -15.09 -2.32
C ASP A 137 -3.50 -15.53 -3.36
N SER A 138 -3.77 -15.26 -4.64
CA SER A 138 -2.82 -15.51 -5.73
C SER A 138 -2.07 -14.22 -6.02
N ALA A 139 -0.79 -14.20 -5.65
CA ALA A 139 0.14 -13.09 -5.87
C ALA A 139 0.21 -12.69 -7.36
N GLY A 140 -0.41 -11.55 -7.71
CA GLY A 140 -0.19 -10.86 -8.97
C GLY A 140 0.56 -9.56 -8.71
N LEU A 141 1.89 -9.59 -8.86
CA LEU A 141 2.77 -8.43 -8.77
C LEU A 141 2.53 -7.51 -10.00
N GLY A 142 1.54 -6.63 -9.92
CA GLY A 142 1.35 -5.56 -10.88
C GLY A 142 2.37 -4.45 -10.64
N VAL A 143 3.55 -4.56 -11.26
CA VAL A 143 4.51 -3.44 -11.35
C VAL A 143 3.86 -2.38 -12.23
N ALA A 144 3.29 -1.34 -11.61
CA ALA A 144 2.93 -0.13 -12.32
C ALA A 144 4.22 0.56 -12.76
N ARG A 145 4.56 0.40 -14.04
CA ARG A 145 5.56 1.21 -14.72
C ARG A 145 4.93 2.56 -15.01
N CYS A 146 5.41 3.61 -14.35
CA CYS A 146 5.35 4.95 -14.92
C CYS A 146 6.45 5.10 -15.97
#